data_AF-A0A924FP06-F1
#
_entry.id   AF-A0A924FP06-F1
#
_cell.length_a   1.000
_cell.length_b   1.000
_cell.length_c   1.000
_cell.angle_alpha   90.00
_cell.angle_beta   90.00
_cell.angle_gamma   90.00
#
_symmetry.space_group_name_H-M   'P 1'
#
loop_
_entity.id
_entity.type
_entity.pdbx_description
1 polymer ?
#
loop_
_entity_poly.entity_id
_entity_poly.type
_entity_poly.pdbx_seq_one_letter_code
_entity_poly.pdbx_strand_id
1 'polypeptide(L)' 'LDEAIAQNVAFVPGASFYANDPQKHTLRLSFVTVPPARIREGVAILGKLIAAKL' A
#
# COMPACT_ATOMS: atom_id res chain seq x y z
N LEU A 1 6.41 3.04 -4.94
CA LEU A 1 5.46 3.95 -4.26
C LEU A 1 4.87 4.90 -5.28
N ASP A 2 5.70 5.53 -6.10
CA ASP A 2 5.29 6.49 -7.14
C ASP A 2 4.22 5.94 -8.10
N GLU A 3 4.35 4.69 -8.55
CA GLU A 3 3.34 4.03 -9.40
C GLU A 3 1.96 3.87 -8.72
N ALA A 4 1.94 3.64 -7.40
CA ALA A 4 0.69 3.56 -6.66
C ALA A 4 0.05 4.95 -6.51
N ILE A 5 0.88 5.96 -6.19
CA ILE A 5 0.43 7.36 -6.08
C ILE A 5 -0.13 7.84 -7.42
N ALA A 6 0.51 7.52 -8.54
CA ALA A 6 0.02 7.83 -9.88
C ALA A 6 -1.34 7.19 -10.20
N GLN A 7 -1.69 6.10 -9.52
CA GLN A 7 -3.01 5.46 -9.61
C GLN A 7 -3.95 5.81 -8.44
N ASN A 8 -3.68 6.94 -7.75
CA ASN A 8 -4.47 7.44 -6.61
C ASN A 8 -4.52 6.48 -5.41
N VAL A 9 -3.50 5.65 -5.23
CA VAL A 9 -3.35 4.75 -4.07
C VAL A 9 -2.11 5.14 -3.27
N ALA A 10 -2.31 5.48 -1.99
CA ALA A 10 -1.23 5.76 -1.06
C ALA A 10 -1.18 4.72 0.07
N PHE A 11 0.03 4.33 0.47
CA PHE A 11 0.29 3.49 1.64
C PHE A 11 1.58 3.95 2.32
N VAL A 12 1.80 3.54 3.56
CA VAL A 12 3.01 3.87 4.30
C VAL A 12 4.01 2.71 4.20
N PRO A 13 5.24 2.93 3.71
CA PRO A 13 6.29 1.91 3.75
C PRO A 13 6.57 1.43 5.18
N GLY A 14 6.78 0.12 5.34
CA GLY A 14 6.91 -0.52 6.64
C GLY A 14 8.24 -0.29 7.36
N ALA A 15 9.30 0.03 6.62
CA ALA A 15 10.67 0.13 7.15
C ALA A 15 10.78 1.06 8.38
N SER A 16 10.06 2.19 8.38
CA SER A 16 10.09 3.17 9.49
C SER A 16 9.44 2.65 10.79
N PHE A 17 8.78 1.50 10.78
CA PHE A 17 8.13 0.91 11.95
C PHE A 17 9.02 -0.13 12.67
N TYR A 18 10.21 -0.44 12.15
CA TYR A 18 11.15 -1.38 12.78
C TYR A 18 12.24 -0.60 13.52
N ALA A 19 12.39 -0.86 14.82
CA ALA A 19 13.34 -0.14 15.67
C ALA A 19 14.82 -0.45 15.35
N ASN A 20 15.11 -1.68 14.91
CA ASN A 20 16.48 -2.17 14.74
C ASN A 20 16.77 -2.63 13.31
N ASP A 21 16.01 -3.61 12.81
CA ASP A 21 16.24 -4.22 11.49
C ASP A 21 15.09 -3.88 10.52
N PRO A 22 15.23 -2.84 9.68
CA PRO A 22 14.16 -2.36 8.81
C PRO A 22 13.88 -3.31 7.65
N GLN A 23 12.67 -3.87 7.66
CA GLN A 23 12.17 -4.68 6.54
C GLN A 23 11.59 -3.80 5.44
N LYS A 24 12.09 -3.94 4.21
CA LYS A 24 11.66 -3.13 3.04
C LYS A 24 10.46 -3.70 2.29
N HIS A 25 10.09 -4.95 2.55
CA HIS A 25 8.99 -5.66 1.89
C HIS A 25 7.70 -5.65 2.70
N THR A 26 7.56 -4.69 3.62
CA THR A 26 6.36 -4.52 4.45
C THR A 26 5.75 -3.14 4.22
N LEU A 27 4.45 -3.02 4.49
CA LEU A 27 3.68 -1.79 4.33
C LEU A 27 2.51 -1.75 5.32
N ARG A 28 2.01 -0.55 5.62
CA ARG A 28 0.82 -0.34 6.45
C ARG A 28 -0.34 0.19 5.63
N LEU A 29 -1.47 -0.50 5.71
CA LEU A 29 -2.77 -0.07 5.17
C LEU A 29 -3.67 0.45 6.29
N SER A 30 -4.46 1.49 6.02
CA SER A 30 -5.44 2.05 6.94
C SER A 30 -6.81 2.09 6.27
N PHE A 31 -7.84 1.63 6.98
CA PHE A 31 -9.21 1.53 6.48
C PHE A 31 -10.20 2.38 7.28
N VAL A 32 -9.74 3.07 8.34
CA VAL A 32 -10.59 3.74 9.34
C VAL A 32 -11.46 4.87 8.76
N THR A 33 -10.97 5.59 7.76
CA THR A 33 -11.61 6.82 7.24
C THR A 33 -12.18 6.68 5.83
N VAL A 34 -12.14 5.48 5.25
CA VAL A 34 -12.41 5.27 3.81
C VAL A 34 -13.65 4.41 3.62
N PRO A 35 -14.63 4.80 2.77
CA PRO A 35 -15.81 3.98 2.50
C PRO A 35 -15.44 2.61 1.90
N PRO A 36 -16.20 1.52 2.17
CA PRO A 36 -15.89 0.18 1.69
C PRO A 36 -15.69 0.06 0.16
N ALA A 37 -16.40 0.85 -0.63
CA ALA A 37 -16.25 0.84 -2.09
C ALA A 37 -14.86 1.34 -2.53
N ARG A 38 -14.35 2.40 -1.90
CA ARG A 38 -13.02 2.95 -2.16
C ARG A 38 -11.91 2.03 -1.65
N ILE A 39 -12.14 1.33 -0.54
CA ILE A 39 -11.21 0.28 -0.07
C ILE A 39 -11.05 -0.81 -1.13
N ARG A 40 -12.16 -1.32 -1.68
CA ARG A 40 -12.13 -2.37 -2.71
C ARG A 40 -11.38 -1.92 -3.97
N GLU A 41 -11.65 -0.69 -4.43
CA GLU A 41 -10.97 -0.09 -5.57
C GLU A 41 -9.45 0.02 -5.33
N GLY A 42 -9.04 0.60 -4.20
CA GLY A 42 -7.62 0.79 -3.87
C GLY A 42 -6.86 -0.54 -3.71
N VAL A 43 -7.47 -1.54 -3.06
CA VAL A 43 -6.87 -2.88 -2.92
C VAL A 43 -6.75 -3.59 -4.27
N ALA A 44 -7.74 -3.46 -5.16
CA ALA A 44 -7.67 -4.05 -6.50
C ALA A 44 -6.54 -3.44 -7.34
N ILE A 45 -6.37 -2.11 -7.29
CA ILE A 45 -5.26 -1.41 -7.95
C ILE A 45 -3.92 -1.88 -7.37
N LEU A 46 -3.79 -1.91 -6.04
CA LEU A 46 -2.57 -2.36 -5.36
C LEU A 46 -2.21 -3.81 -5.74
N GLY A 47 -3.20 -4.71 -5.78
CA GLY A 47 -3.01 -6.10 -6.18
C GLY A 47 -2.49 -6.24 -7.61
N LYS A 48 -3.02 -5.46 -8.56
CA LYS A 48 -2.52 -5.43 -9.95
C LYS A 48 -1.07 -4.95 -10.03
N LEU A 49 -0.71 -3.91 -9.27
CA LEU A 49 0.65 -3.39 -9.22
C LEU A 49 1.64 -4.41 -8.65
N ILE A 50 1.24 -5.16 -7.61
CA ILE A 50 2.07 -6.24 -7.06
C ILE A 50 2.23 -7.35 -8.09
N ALA A 51 1.13 -7.80 -8.72
CA ALA A 51 1.17 -8.87 -9.71
C ALA A 51 2.05 -8.53 -10.93
N ALA A 52 2.11 -7.26 -11.35
CA ALA A 52 2.97 -6.81 -12.43
C ALA A 52 4.48 -6.76 -12.06
N LYS A 53 4.82 -6.92 -10.78
CA LYS A 53 6.19 -6.90 -10.26
C LYS A 53 6.66 -8.24 -9.69
N LEU A 54 5.79 -9.27 -9.73
CA LEU A 54 6.15 -10.66 -9.50
C LEU A 54 6.76 -11.25 -10.76
#